data_AF-A0A6A5A740-F1
#
_entry.id   AF-A0A6A5A740-F1
#
_cell.length_a   1.000
_cell.length_b   1.000
_cell.length_c   1.000
_cell.angle_alpha   90.00
_cell.angle_beta   90.00
_cell.angle_gamma   90.00
#
_symmetry.space_group_name_H-M   'P 1'
#
loop_
_entity.id
_entity.type
_entity.pdbx_description
1 polymer ?
#
loop_
_entity_poly.entity_id
_entity_poly.type
_entity_poly.pdbx_seq_one_letter_code
_entity_poly.pdbx_strand_id
1 'polypeptide(L)'
;NDGEDEPIVVSFEESLLAYPELDPASFEALYLAAIPISELEDPEGRDLTGTDSVIAQFQAKRLFCLASGAMESMDKFFFYAQLVHVKWLFFVELSISRPDGAITALLKLHAPNASERDTDQIAPLFVALVEALLADLE
;
A
#
# COMPACT_ATOMS: atom_id res chain seq x y z
N ASN A 1 25.79 -7.24 34.15
CA ASN A 1 25.97 -7.52 32.72
C ASN A 1 25.05 -8.68 32.42
N ASP A 2 23.89 -8.39 31.85
CA ASP A 2 23.04 -9.29 31.06
C ASP A 2 21.78 -8.49 30.76
N GLY A 3 21.89 -7.62 29.75
CA GLY A 3 20.72 -7.09 29.07
C GLY A 3 20.37 -8.14 28.04
N GLU A 4 19.30 -8.87 28.30
CA GLU A 4 18.69 -9.74 27.31
C GLU A 4 18.18 -8.81 26.19
N ASP A 5 18.88 -8.78 25.06
CA ASP A 5 18.36 -8.21 23.81
C ASP A 5 17.09 -9.00 23.46
N GLU A 6 15.93 -8.49 23.90
CA GLU A 6 14.65 -8.90 23.33
C GLU A 6 14.76 -8.73 21.81
N PRO A 7 14.40 -9.74 21.00
CA PRO A 7 14.44 -9.56 19.55
C PRO A 7 13.54 -8.39 19.21
N ILE A 8 14.13 -7.31 18.68
CA ILE A 8 13.39 -6.15 18.19
C ILE A 8 12.45 -6.68 17.11
N VAL A 9 11.17 -6.84 17.44
CA VAL A 9 10.14 -7.20 16.46
C VAL A 9 9.91 -5.95 15.62
N VAL A 10 10.68 -5.83 14.54
CA VAL A 10 10.53 -4.74 13.59
C VAL A 10 9.20 -4.95 12.87
N SER A 11 8.31 -3.95 12.93
CA SER A 11 7.04 -4.00 12.20
C SER A 11 7.29 -4.04 10.68
N PHE A 12 6.36 -4.60 9.91
CA PHE A 12 6.50 -4.60 8.45
C PHE A 12 6.59 -3.17 7.88
N GLU A 13 5.83 -2.23 8.43
CA GLU A 13 5.94 -0.80 8.10
C GLU A 13 7.38 -0.28 8.24
N GLU A 14 8.07 -0.64 9.33
CA GLU A 14 9.45 -0.21 9.55
C GLU A 14 10.46 -0.76 8.54
N SER A 15 10.13 -1.87 7.88
CA SER A 15 10.92 -2.47 6.81
C SER A 15 10.76 -1.77 5.45
N LEU A 16 9.80 -0.86 5.32
CA LEU A 16 9.58 -0.02 4.13
C LEU A 16 10.48 1.23 4.15
N LEU A 17 10.90 1.72 2.99
CA LEU A 17 11.64 2.97 2.89
C LEU A 17 10.79 4.15 3.37
N ALA A 18 11.38 5.01 4.19
CA ALA A 18 10.73 6.23 4.66
C ALA A 18 10.59 7.30 3.55
N TYR A 19 11.44 7.25 2.53
CA TYR A 19 11.41 8.16 1.38
C TYR A 19 11.86 7.39 0.12
N PRO A 20 11.01 6.53 -0.45
CA PRO A 20 11.32 5.86 -1.69
C PRO A 20 11.26 6.87 -2.84
N GLU A 21 12.12 6.69 -3.83
CA GLU A 21 12.12 7.47 -5.07
C GLU A 21 11.78 6.52 -6.22
N LEU A 22 10.56 6.65 -6.76
CA LEU A 22 10.14 6.00 -7.98
C LEU A 22 10.07 7.01 -9.11
N ASP A 23 10.74 6.72 -10.23
CA ASP A 23 10.63 7.54 -11.43
C ASP A 23 9.19 7.45 -11.99
N PRO A 24 8.44 8.56 -12.07
CA PRO A 24 7.08 8.57 -12.59
C PRO A 24 6.98 7.98 -14.01
N ALA A 25 8.03 8.12 -14.83
CA ALA A 25 8.06 7.56 -16.19
C ALA A 25 8.12 6.02 -16.20
N SER A 26 8.56 5.40 -15.11
CA SER A 26 8.66 3.94 -14.97
C SER A 26 7.44 3.31 -14.32
N PHE A 27 6.59 4.11 -13.66
CA PHE A 27 5.47 3.62 -12.85
C PHE A 27 4.55 2.67 -13.61
N GLU A 28 4.02 3.10 -14.75
CA GLU A 28 3.03 2.32 -15.51
C GLU A 28 3.58 0.95 -15.89
N ALA A 29 4.84 0.89 -16.35
CA ALA A 29 5.49 -0.36 -16.70
C ALA A 29 5.67 -1.29 -15.48
N LEU A 30 6.08 -0.74 -14.34
CA LEU A 30 6.26 -1.50 -13.10
C LEU A 30 4.94 -1.99 -12.51
N TYR A 31 3.90 -1.15 -12.57
CA TYR A 31 2.55 -1.49 -12.12
C TYR A 31 1.92 -2.60 -12.98
N LEU A 32 2.09 -2.51 -14.30
CA LEU A 32 1.62 -3.55 -15.23
C LEU A 32 2.40 -4.87 -15.08
N ALA A 33 3.68 -4.79 -14.72
CA ALA A 33 4.52 -5.96 -14.44
C ALA A 33 4.35 -6.51 -13.01
N ALA A 34 3.58 -5.84 -12.14
CA ALA A 34 3.31 -6.30 -10.78
C ALA A 34 2.23 -7.40 -10.79
N ILE A 35 2.40 -8.40 -9.93
CA ILE A 35 1.41 -9.47 -9.76
C ILE A 35 0.34 -9.04 -8.75
N PRO A 36 -0.95 -9.27 -9.01
CA PRO A 36 -2.00 -9.15 -7.99
C PRO A 36 -1.72 -10.08 -6.81
N ILE A 37 -1.83 -9.58 -5.59
CA ILE A 37 -1.63 -10.36 -4.36
C ILE A 37 -2.87 -10.38 -3.47
N SER A 38 -3.74 -9.38 -3.53
CA SER A 38 -5.03 -9.38 -2.84
C SER A 38 -5.96 -8.32 -3.43
N GLU A 39 -7.26 -8.53 -3.22
CA GLU A 39 -8.31 -7.54 -3.42
C GLU A 39 -9.05 -7.37 -2.08
N LEU A 40 -9.19 -6.13 -1.64
CA LEU A 40 -9.86 -5.76 -0.40
C LEU A 40 -11.09 -4.93 -0.72
N GLU A 41 -12.16 -5.14 0.04
CA GLU A 41 -13.42 -4.44 -0.12
C GLU A 41 -13.95 -4.03 1.26
N ASP A 42 -14.38 -2.77 1.39
CA ASP A 42 -15.14 -2.26 2.52
C ASP A 42 -16.45 -1.66 1.99
N PRO A 43 -17.54 -2.46 1.96
CA PRO A 43 -18.82 -2.02 1.41
C PRO A 43 -19.62 -1.14 2.38
N GLU A 44 -19.21 -1.04 3.66
CA GLU A 44 -19.97 -0.30 4.67
C GLU A 44 -19.86 1.22 4.48
N GLY A 45 -18.91 1.65 3.66
CA GLY A 45 -18.79 3.03 3.20
C GLY A 45 -18.25 3.95 4.29
N ARG A 46 -17.35 4.86 3.91
CA ARG A 46 -16.72 5.78 4.86
C ARG A 46 -16.98 7.23 4.49
N ASP A 47 -17.24 8.05 5.51
CA ASP A 47 -17.30 9.50 5.36
C ASP A 47 -15.88 10.05 5.37
N LEU A 48 -15.27 10.15 4.19
CA LEU A 48 -13.87 10.51 4.06
C LEU A 48 -13.67 12.02 3.99
N THR A 49 -12.69 12.51 4.76
CA THR A 49 -12.29 13.93 4.85
C THR A 49 -11.65 14.51 3.57
N GLY A 50 -11.63 13.76 2.46
CA GLY A 50 -11.21 14.20 1.13
C GLY A 50 -9.84 13.66 0.68
N THR A 51 -9.50 13.90 -0.59
CA THR A 51 -8.32 13.35 -1.27
C THR A 51 -7.00 13.57 -0.52
N ASP A 52 -6.76 14.79 -0.02
CA ASP A 52 -5.51 15.13 0.66
C ASP A 52 -5.35 14.37 1.99
N SER A 53 -6.45 14.12 2.70
CA SER A 53 -6.43 13.37 3.96
C SER A 53 -6.10 11.90 3.72
N VAL A 54 -6.72 11.29 2.71
CA VAL A 54 -6.42 9.91 2.30
C VAL A 54 -4.94 9.77 1.96
N ILE A 55 -4.39 10.71 1.17
CA ILE A 55 -2.96 10.71 0.83
C ILE A 55 -2.08 10.82 2.08
N ALA A 56 -2.41 11.72 3.00
CA ALA A 56 -1.65 11.92 4.23
C ALA A 56 -1.65 10.68 5.15
N GLN A 57 -2.78 10.00 5.27
CA GLN A 57 -2.91 8.77 6.07
C GLN A 57 -2.09 7.62 5.48
N PHE A 58 -2.13 7.43 4.16
CA PHE A 58 -1.28 6.46 3.47
C PHE A 58 0.20 6.80 3.62
N GLN A 59 0.57 8.08 3.49
CA GLN A 59 1.95 8.52 3.64
C GLN A 59 2.46 8.31 5.07
N ALA A 60 1.62 8.49 6.08
CA ALA A 60 1.96 8.21 7.48
C ALA A 60 2.33 6.72 7.71
N LYS A 61 1.90 5.82 6.82
CA LYS A 61 2.24 4.40 6.81
C LYS A 61 3.32 4.01 5.79
N ARG A 62 4.05 5.00 5.26
CA ARG A 62 5.09 4.83 4.22
C ARG A 62 4.55 4.33 2.87
N LEU A 63 3.28 4.60 2.57
CA LEU A 63 2.71 4.44 1.23
C LEU A 63 2.59 5.81 0.55
N PHE A 64 3.25 5.98 -0.59
CA PHE A 64 3.37 7.28 -1.27
C PHE A 64 2.43 7.33 -2.47
N CYS A 65 1.72 8.45 -2.64
CA CYS A 65 0.81 8.63 -3.77
C CYS A 65 1.59 8.94 -5.05
N LEU A 66 1.38 8.15 -6.11
CA LEU A 66 1.93 8.38 -7.45
C LEU A 66 0.97 9.19 -8.32
N ALA A 67 -0.32 8.88 -8.20
CA ALA A 67 -1.38 9.56 -8.93
C ALA A 67 -2.68 9.45 -8.15
N SER A 68 -3.47 10.52 -8.19
CA SER A 68 -4.84 10.54 -7.69
C SER A 68 -5.72 11.28 -8.69
N GLY A 69 -6.97 10.86 -8.83
CA GLY A 69 -7.89 11.44 -9.79
C GLY A 69 -9.34 11.24 -9.43
N ALA A 70 -10.12 12.30 -9.64
CA ALA A 70 -11.57 12.28 -9.58
C ALA A 70 -12.15 11.70 -10.89
N MET A 71 -12.97 10.67 -10.78
CA MET A 71 -13.84 10.18 -11.86
C MET A 71 -15.30 10.57 -11.56
N GLU A 72 -16.22 10.29 -12.49
CA GLU A 72 -17.63 10.71 -12.36
C GLU A 72 -18.29 10.19 -11.06
N SER A 73 -17.98 8.95 -10.65
CA SER A 73 -18.60 8.30 -9.49
C SER A 73 -17.62 7.83 -8.41
N MET A 74 -16.31 8.04 -8.59
CA MET A 74 -15.30 7.54 -7.67
C MET A 74 -14.05 8.42 -7.65
N ASP A 75 -13.36 8.42 -6.52
CA ASP A 75 -12.00 8.91 -6.41
C ASP A 75 -11.03 7.73 -6.49
N LYS A 76 -10.01 7.86 -7.32
CA LYS A 76 -9.03 6.80 -7.57
C LYS A 76 -7.63 7.24 -7.18
N PHE A 77 -6.90 6.36 -6.54
CA PHE A 77 -5.54 6.60 -6.07
C PHE A 77 -4.63 5.43 -6.44
N PHE A 78 -3.38 5.76 -6.72
CA PHE A 78 -2.31 4.80 -6.93
C PHE A 78 -1.21 5.10 -5.93
N PHE A 79 -1.05 4.23 -4.94
CA PHE A 79 0.02 4.30 -3.97
C PHE A 79 1.11 3.28 -4.25
N TYR A 80 2.30 3.53 -3.71
CA TYR A 80 3.37 2.54 -3.67
C TYR A 80 4.18 2.60 -2.38
N ALA A 81 4.83 1.49 -2.07
CA ALA A 81 5.86 1.39 -1.05
C ALA A 81 7.03 0.55 -1.58
N GLN A 82 8.21 0.72 -0.99
CA GLN A 82 9.40 -0.04 -1.36
C GLN A 82 10.07 -0.62 -0.12
N LEU A 83 10.48 -1.89 -0.17
CA LEU A 83 11.28 -2.49 0.91
C LEU A 83 12.70 -1.90 0.96
N VAL A 84 13.25 -1.78 2.17
CA VAL A 84 14.59 -1.22 2.42
C VAL A 84 15.69 -2.09 1.80
N HIS A 85 15.60 -3.41 2.00
CA HIS A 85 16.70 -4.33 1.68
C HIS A 85 16.62 -4.95 0.29
N VAL A 86 15.45 -4.87 -0.34
CA VAL A 86 15.17 -5.44 -1.66
C VAL A 86 14.35 -4.42 -2.44
N LYS A 87 14.67 -4.15 -3.72
CA LYS A 87 13.96 -3.18 -4.57
C LYS A 87 12.56 -3.64 -4.98
N TRP A 88 11.87 -4.35 -4.09
CA TRP A 88 10.51 -4.82 -4.32
C TRP A 88 9.56 -3.66 -4.07
N LEU A 89 8.59 -3.55 -4.96
CA LEU A 89 7.59 -2.51 -4.92
C LEU A 89 6.25 -3.14 -4.61
N PHE A 90 5.54 -2.52 -3.69
CA PHE A 90 4.15 -2.81 -3.40
C PHE A 90 3.31 -1.69 -3.97
N PHE A 91 2.17 -2.02 -4.56
CA PHE A 91 1.25 -1.05 -5.12
C PHE A 91 -0.14 -1.23 -4.52
N VAL A 92 -0.85 -0.12 -4.36
CA VAL A 92 -2.27 -0.07 -4.02
C VAL A 92 -2.98 0.73 -5.08
N GLU A 93 -3.91 0.11 -5.78
CA GLU A 93 -4.93 0.81 -6.56
C GLU A 93 -6.18 0.91 -5.69
N LEU A 94 -6.43 2.09 -5.12
CA LEU A 94 -7.56 2.37 -4.24
C LEU A 94 -8.65 3.09 -5.05
N SER A 95 -9.89 2.64 -4.90
CA SER A 95 -11.08 3.33 -5.41
C SER A 95 -12.05 3.58 -4.28
N ILE A 96 -12.57 4.80 -4.21
CA ILE A 96 -13.54 5.23 -3.21
C ILE A 96 -14.78 5.71 -3.97
N SER A 97 -15.89 5.02 -3.79
CA SER A 97 -17.17 5.38 -4.37
C SER A 97 -17.72 6.65 -3.71
N ARG A 98 -18.08 7.66 -4.52
CA ARG A 98 -18.64 8.92 -4.00
C ARG A 98 -20.09 8.82 -3.52
N PRO A 99 -20.97 7.99 -4.12
CA PRO A 99 -22.34 7.84 -3.67
C PRO A 99 -22.50 7.31 -2.24
N ASP A 100 -21.64 6.37 -1.83
CA ASP A 100 -21.80 5.60 -0.60
C ASP A 100 -20.51 5.47 0.21
N GLY A 101 -19.37 5.99 -0.27
CA GLY A 101 -18.09 5.90 0.42
C GLY A 101 -17.46 4.50 0.36
N ALA A 102 -18.03 3.56 -0.40
CA ALA A 102 -17.54 2.18 -0.47
C ALA A 102 -16.11 2.14 -1.04
N ILE A 103 -15.27 1.30 -0.46
CA ILE A 103 -13.85 1.22 -0.78
C ILE A 103 -13.55 -0.10 -1.47
N THR A 104 -12.77 -0.06 -2.54
CA THR A 104 -12.09 -1.23 -3.10
C THR A 104 -10.59 -0.94 -3.24
N ALA A 105 -9.76 -1.93 -2.97
CA ALA A 105 -8.32 -1.83 -3.12
C ALA A 105 -7.75 -3.08 -3.79
N LEU A 106 -7.04 -2.89 -4.90
CA LEU A 106 -6.25 -3.93 -5.54
C LEU A 106 -4.79 -3.78 -5.13
N LEU A 107 -4.26 -4.83 -4.50
CA LEU A 107 -2.88 -4.87 -4.02
C LEU A 107 -2.02 -5.66 -5.00
N LYS A 108 -0.86 -5.09 -5.35
CA LYS A 108 0.10 -5.76 -6.23
C LYS A 108 1.52 -5.74 -5.69
N LEU A 109 2.30 -6.74 -6.08
CA LEU A 109 3.72 -6.88 -5.76
C LEU A 109 4.55 -6.95 -7.05
N HIS A 110 5.55 -6.10 -7.18
CA HIS A 110 6.58 -6.22 -8.21
C HIS A 110 7.90 -6.65 -7.55
N ALA A 111 8.23 -7.93 -7.71
CA ALA A 111 9.41 -8.57 -7.12
C ALA A 111 10.05 -9.56 -8.12
N PRO A 112 10.69 -9.07 -9.20
CA PRO A 112 11.07 -9.89 -10.37
C PRO A 112 12.13 -10.98 -10.09
N ASN A 113 12.80 -10.93 -8.93
CA ASN A 113 13.81 -11.91 -8.51
C ASN A 113 13.43 -12.63 -7.20
N ALA A 114 12.19 -12.49 -6.74
CA ALA A 114 11.73 -13.16 -5.54
C ALA A 114 11.47 -14.64 -5.81
N SER A 115 11.75 -15.48 -4.81
CA SER A 115 11.19 -16.82 -4.80
C SER A 115 9.72 -16.77 -4.35
N GLU A 116 8.92 -17.74 -4.79
CA GLU A 116 7.52 -17.90 -4.33
C GLU A 116 7.42 -17.94 -2.80
N ARG A 117 8.38 -18.63 -2.16
CA ARG A 117 8.47 -18.68 -0.70
C ARG A 117 8.63 -17.29 -0.07
N ASP A 118 9.40 -16.40 -0.68
CA ASP A 118 9.58 -15.07 -0.13
C ASP A 118 8.35 -14.19 -0.37
N THR A 119 7.70 -14.32 -1.54
CA THR A 119 6.45 -13.61 -1.83
C THR A 119 5.34 -14.05 -0.87
N ASP A 120 5.22 -15.34 -0.58
CA ASP A 120 4.21 -15.89 0.34
C ASP A 120 4.41 -15.44 1.78
N GLN A 121 5.64 -15.15 2.18
CA GLN A 121 5.94 -14.62 3.52
C GLN A 121 5.67 -13.12 3.62
N ILE A 122 5.97 -12.36 2.57
CA ILE A 122 5.92 -10.89 2.62
C ILE A 122 4.56 -10.32 2.24
N ALA A 123 3.86 -10.94 1.29
CA ALA A 123 2.60 -10.42 0.76
C ALA A 123 1.52 -10.31 1.84
N PRO A 124 1.31 -11.31 2.72
CA PRO A 124 0.31 -11.20 3.80
C PRO A 124 0.61 -10.05 4.76
N LEU A 125 1.88 -9.71 4.98
CA LEU A 125 2.27 -8.59 5.85
C LEU A 125 1.90 -7.24 5.24
N PHE A 126 2.07 -7.09 3.93
CA PHE A 126 1.61 -5.90 3.23
C PHE A 126 0.08 -5.82 3.19
N VAL A 127 -0.60 -6.94 2.94
CA VAL A 127 -2.07 -7.00 2.97
C VAL A 127 -2.60 -6.54 4.33
N ALA A 128 -2.07 -7.09 5.42
CA ALA A 128 -2.47 -6.71 6.78
C ALA A 128 -2.21 -5.22 7.10
N LEU A 129 -1.11 -4.65 6.61
CA LEU A 129 -0.83 -3.22 6.75
C LEU A 129 -1.91 -2.36 6.05
N VAL A 130 -2.28 -2.71 4.83
CA VAL A 130 -3.31 -1.97 4.07
C VAL A 130 -4.69 -2.20 4.68
N GLU A 131 -5.04 -3.41 5.11
CA GLU A 131 -6.30 -3.68 5.81
C GLU A 131 -6.45 -2.82 7.07
N ALA A 132 -5.40 -2.74 7.91
CA ALA A 132 -5.40 -1.87 9.08
C ALA A 132 -5.54 -0.39 8.72
N LEU A 133 -4.86 0.05 7.66
CA LEU A 133 -4.95 1.42 7.17
C LEU A 133 -6.35 1.76 6.65
N LEU A 134 -6.99 0.86 5.91
CA LEU A 134 -8.37 1.03 5.46
C LEU A 134 -9.33 1.03 6.63
N ALA A 135 -9.10 0.18 7.63
CA ALA A 135 -9.90 0.11 8.85
C ALA A 135 -9.90 1.42 9.66
N ASP A 136 -8.80 2.18 9.59
CA ASP A 136 -8.60 3.46 10.28
C ASP A 136 -8.89 4.68 9.41
N LEU A 137 -9.31 4.50 8.14
CA LEU A 137 -9.48 5.61 7.20
C LEU A 137 -10.69 6.48 7.59
N GLU A 138 -10.44 7.78 7.77
CA GLU A 138 -11.43 8.83 8.13
C GLU A 138 -11.27 10.09 7.27
#